data_AF-A0A2T0MAT8-F1
#
_entry.id   AF-A0A2T0MAT8-F1
#
_cell.length_a   1.000
_cell.length_b   1.000
_cell.length_c   1.000
_cell.angle_alpha   90.00
_cell.angle_beta   90.00
_cell.angle_gamma   90.00
#
_symmetry.space_group_name_H-M   'P 1'
#
loop_
_entity.id
_entity.type
_entity.pdbx_description
1 polymer ?
#
loop_
_entity_poly.entity_id
_entity_poly.type
_entity_poly.pdbx_seq_one_letter_code
_entity_poly.pdbx_strand_id
1 'polypeptide(L)'
;MEIVLYLFVVIFFLLLVALAYTIVKDFKEIVLGLINMCEPQLFRPITWVISPIWFIGYGLEKAFGWNIIEKYDDSDGLEKYPSTGNLKLYFSDGDKSIISKTSKKKAESLIRDFLEFCDGDLKFESFKIKSGQNVKIDCPNHITFYDFSILTQHFCNEITESWGIYKSSWLTYYSYSNKKTFHNIVGQTKDGQKFSIYTLDDLYKDQNLKLNQGLEVKAFDWKLINNGVQHGV
;
A
#
# COMPACT_ATOMS: atom_id res chain seq x y z
N MET A 1 50.18 -32.07 -14.25
CA MET A 1 49.18 -31.86 -13.18
C MET A 1 49.38 -30.50 -12.51
N GLU A 2 50.62 -30.12 -12.16
CA GLU A 2 50.95 -28.83 -11.54
C GLU A 2 50.60 -27.61 -12.39
N ILE A 3 50.91 -27.60 -13.70
CA ILE A 3 50.61 -26.47 -14.59
C ILE A 3 49.10 -26.16 -14.65
N VAL A 4 48.26 -27.20 -14.66
CA VAL A 4 46.79 -27.06 -14.65
C VAL A 4 46.32 -26.47 -13.31
N LEU A 5 46.95 -26.88 -12.21
CA LEU A 5 46.66 -26.36 -10.87
C LEU A 5 47.01 -24.87 -10.76
N TYR A 6 48.18 -24.47 -11.27
CA TYR A 6 48.58 -23.05 -11.30
C TYR A 6 47.64 -22.20 -12.15
N LEU A 7 47.17 -22.73 -13.29
CA LEU A 7 46.22 -22.04 -14.17
C LEU A 7 44.86 -21.85 -13.47
N PHE A 8 44.39 -22.87 -12.73
CA PHE A 8 43.18 -22.75 -11.90
C PHE A 8 43.32 -21.72 -10.78
N VAL A 9 44.48 -21.69 -10.09
CA VAL A 9 44.74 -20.71 -9.02
C VAL A 9 44.73 -19.28 -9.57
N VAL A 10 45.34 -19.06 -10.74
CA VAL A 10 45.35 -17.73 -11.39
C VAL A 10 43.93 -17.32 -11.81
N ILE A 11 43.15 -18.21 -12.42
CA ILE A 11 41.75 -17.93 -12.79
C ILE A 11 40.91 -17.63 -11.54
N PHE A 12 41.08 -18.40 -10.47
CA PHE A 12 40.36 -18.18 -9.22
C PHE A 12 40.70 -16.83 -8.58
N PHE A 13 41.97 -16.43 -8.60
CA PHE A 13 42.39 -15.11 -8.14
C PHE A 13 41.81 -13.99 -8.98
N LEU A 14 41.80 -14.13 -10.31
CA LEU A 14 41.18 -13.14 -11.20
C LEU A 14 39.67 -13.02 -10.96
N LEU A 15 38.98 -14.13 -10.70
CA LEU A 15 37.57 -14.13 -10.33
C LEU A 15 37.31 -13.46 -8.97
N LEU A 16 38.19 -13.70 -7.98
CA LEU A 16 38.11 -13.03 -6.67
C LEU A 16 38.32 -11.51 -6.79
N VAL A 17 39.28 -11.08 -7.61
CA VAL A 17 39.53 -9.65 -7.86
C VAL A 17 38.35 -9.02 -8.60
N ALA A 18 37.79 -9.71 -9.60
CA ALA A 18 36.60 -9.25 -10.30
C ALA A 18 35.39 -9.15 -9.35
N LEU A 19 35.18 -10.14 -8.48
CA LEU A 19 34.12 -10.13 -7.48
C LEU A 19 34.29 -8.99 -6.48
N ALA A 20 35.50 -8.78 -5.96
CA ALA A 20 35.79 -7.68 -5.06
C ALA A 20 35.58 -6.32 -5.74
N TYR A 21 35.98 -6.19 -7.00
CA TYR A 21 35.75 -4.99 -7.80
C TYR A 21 34.25 -4.71 -8.00
N THR A 22 33.46 -5.72 -8.36
CA THR A 22 32.00 -5.60 -8.49
C THR A 22 31.35 -5.24 -7.15
N ILE A 23 31.76 -5.88 -6.05
CA ILE A 23 31.24 -5.58 -4.71
C ILE A 23 31.55 -4.14 -4.32
N VAL A 24 32.74 -3.61 -4.63
CA VAL A 24 33.11 -2.22 -4.29
C VAL A 24 32.42 -1.22 -5.21
N LYS A 25 32.38 -1.49 -6.51
CA LYS A 25 31.77 -0.60 -7.52
C LYS A 25 30.26 -0.50 -7.34
N ASP A 26 29.61 -1.65 -7.15
CA ASP A 26 28.16 -1.76 -7.05
C ASP A 26 27.71 -1.89 -5.59
N PHE A 27 28.61 -1.65 -4.62
CA PHE A 27 28.34 -1.71 -3.18
C PHE A 27 27.07 -0.96 -2.83
N LYS A 28 26.93 0.26 -3.38
CA LYS A 28 25.78 1.12 -3.14
C LYS A 28 24.49 0.49 -3.64
N GLU A 29 24.47 -0.12 -4.82
CA GLU A 29 23.28 -0.75 -5.40
C GLU A 29 22.92 -2.06 -4.67
N ILE A 30 23.92 -2.84 -4.28
CA ILE A 30 23.73 -4.08 -3.50
C ILE A 30 23.16 -3.75 -2.11
N VAL A 31 23.72 -2.74 -1.45
CA VAL A 31 23.24 -2.24 -0.15
C VAL A 31 21.83 -1.66 -0.27
N LEU A 32 21.54 -0.92 -1.34
CA LEU A 32 20.22 -0.36 -1.63
C LEU A 32 19.17 -1.47 -1.86
N GLY A 33 19.50 -2.50 -2.64
CA GLY A 33 18.63 -3.67 -2.84
C GLY A 33 18.36 -4.41 -1.52
N LEU A 34 19.39 -4.66 -0.71
CA LEU A 34 19.26 -5.35 0.58
C LEU A 34 18.44 -4.55 1.60
N ILE A 35 18.67 -3.24 1.70
CA ILE A 35 17.95 -2.37 2.63
C ILE A 35 16.48 -2.26 2.20
N ASN A 36 16.19 -2.01 0.92
CA ASN A 36 14.81 -1.92 0.44
C ASN A 36 14.04 -3.23 0.59
N MET A 37 14.71 -4.39 0.52
CA MET A 37 14.06 -5.68 0.82
C MET A 37 13.67 -5.84 2.30
N CYS A 38 14.30 -5.08 3.20
CA CYS A 38 14.02 -5.09 4.63
C CYS A 38 13.02 -4.02 5.07
N GLU A 39 12.43 -3.27 4.13
CA GLU A 39 11.45 -2.24 4.43
C GLU A 39 10.25 -2.81 5.21
N PRO A 40 9.96 -2.28 6.41
CA PRO A 40 8.83 -2.75 7.19
C PRO A 40 7.51 -2.42 6.49
N GLN A 41 6.72 -3.45 6.22
CA GLN A 41 5.38 -3.33 5.66
C GLN A 41 4.36 -3.64 6.76
N LEU A 42 3.38 -2.75 6.96
CA LEU A 42 2.35 -2.92 7.99
C LEU A 42 1.68 -4.30 8.00
N PHE A 43 1.43 -4.88 6.82
CA PHE A 43 0.68 -6.13 6.67
C PHE A 43 1.57 -7.36 6.48
N ARG A 44 2.88 -7.24 6.72
CA ARG A 44 3.80 -8.39 6.68
C ARG A 44 4.62 -8.44 7.97
N PRO A 45 4.13 -9.15 9.00
CA PRO A 45 4.80 -9.21 10.31
C PRO A 45 6.28 -9.60 10.24
N ILE A 46 6.65 -10.49 9.30
CA ILE A 46 8.04 -10.91 9.06
C ILE A 46 8.95 -9.72 8.66
N THR A 47 8.43 -8.74 7.93
CA THR A 47 9.21 -7.55 7.52
C THR A 47 9.57 -6.67 8.72
N TRP A 48 8.78 -6.70 9.79
CA TRP A 48 9.10 -5.99 11.03
C TRP A 48 10.25 -6.64 11.81
N VAL A 49 10.44 -7.95 11.68
CA VAL A 49 11.58 -8.67 12.31
C VAL A 49 12.91 -8.24 11.70
N ILE A 50 12.93 -7.98 10.39
CA ILE A 50 14.11 -7.49 9.65
C ILE A 50 14.21 -5.96 9.61
N SER A 51 13.20 -5.24 10.11
CA SER A 51 13.17 -3.78 10.17
C SER A 51 14.39 -3.13 10.85
N PRO A 52 15.06 -3.74 11.85
CA PRO A 52 16.30 -3.17 12.40
C PRO A 52 17.39 -2.94 11.34
N ILE A 53 17.46 -3.80 10.31
CA ILE A 53 18.41 -3.66 9.19
C ILE A 53 18.05 -2.43 8.34
N TRP A 54 16.76 -2.23 8.08
CA TRP A 54 16.26 -1.04 7.39
C TRP A 54 16.51 0.24 8.19
N PHE A 55 16.27 0.24 9.51
CA PHE A 55 16.55 1.38 10.39
C PHE A 55 18.04 1.75 10.45
N ILE A 56 18.94 0.77 10.38
CA ILE A 56 20.39 1.02 10.25
C ILE A 56 20.67 1.71 8.91
N GLY A 57 20.06 1.24 7.82
CA GLY A 57 20.12 1.90 6.51
C GLY A 57 19.66 3.35 6.55
N TYR A 58 18.54 3.62 7.20
CA TYR A 58 18.00 4.97 7.43
C TYR A 58 18.95 5.86 8.24
N GLY A 59 19.56 5.31 9.30
CA GLY A 59 20.57 6.01 10.09
C GLY A 59 21.83 6.34 9.29
N LEU A 60 22.31 5.41 8.45
CA LEU A 60 23.47 5.62 7.57
C LEU A 60 23.19 6.69 6.51
N GLU A 61 21.99 6.70 5.93
CA GLU A 61 21.58 7.75 5.00
C GLU A 61 21.59 9.14 5.66
N LYS A 62 21.00 9.25 6.86
CA LYS A 62 20.96 10.53 7.61
C LYS A 62 22.34 11.01 8.06
N ALA A 63 23.26 10.09 8.36
CA ALA A 63 24.61 10.41 8.83
C ALA A 63 25.61 10.70 7.70
N PHE A 64 25.51 10.00 6.56
CA PHE A 64 26.49 10.06 5.47
C PHE A 64 25.96 10.71 4.18
N GLY A 65 24.69 11.11 4.13
CA GLY A 65 24.07 11.77 2.98
C GLY A 65 23.96 10.87 1.75
N TRP A 66 24.06 9.55 1.93
CA TRP A 66 23.92 8.60 0.85
C TRP A 66 22.44 8.43 0.52
N ASN A 67 22.05 8.54 -0.76
CA ASN A 67 20.70 8.15 -1.21
C ASN A 67 20.62 6.61 -1.23
N ILE A 68 20.42 5.99 -0.07
CA ILE A 68 20.42 4.53 0.10
C ILE A 68 18.98 3.99 0.12
N ILE A 69 18.05 4.76 0.67
CA ILE A 69 16.62 4.46 0.62
C ILE A 69 16.05 5.12 -0.63
N GLU A 70 15.07 4.47 -1.25
CA GLU A 70 14.30 5.07 -2.32
C GLU A 70 13.59 6.32 -1.75
N LYS A 71 14.18 7.49 -1.97
CA LYS A 71 13.62 8.77 -1.54
C LYS A 71 12.34 9.01 -2.33
N TYR A 72 11.21 8.89 -1.65
CA TYR A 72 10.02 9.61 -2.05
C TYR A 72 10.35 11.11 -1.97
N ASP A 73 10.10 11.87 -3.05
CA ASP A 73 10.45 13.29 -3.18
C ASP A 73 10.28 14.07 -1.85
N ASP A 74 11.41 14.59 -1.35
CA ASP A 74 11.77 15.61 -0.32
C ASP A 74 10.72 16.28 0.60
N SER A 75 9.53 15.73 0.77
CA SER A 75 8.67 16.02 1.92
C SER A 75 8.88 14.90 2.94
N ASP A 76 8.62 15.13 4.23
CA ASP A 76 8.81 14.18 5.34
C ASP A 76 7.96 12.89 5.24
N GLY A 77 7.63 12.37 4.04
CA GLY A 77 6.71 11.26 3.78
C GLY A 77 5.27 11.54 4.17
N LEU A 78 5.04 12.71 4.77
CA LEU A 78 3.82 13.17 5.40
C LEU A 78 3.33 14.42 4.68
N GLU A 79 3.08 14.29 3.37
CA GLU A 79 2.41 15.34 2.62
C GLU A 79 0.97 15.44 3.16
N LYS A 80 0.78 16.29 4.15
CA LYS A 80 -0.54 16.62 4.69
C LYS A 80 -1.15 17.64 3.76
N TYR A 81 -2.14 17.21 2.99
CA TYR A 81 -2.89 18.14 2.16
C TYR A 81 -3.67 19.11 3.06
N PRO A 82 -3.54 20.42 2.85
CA PRO A 82 -4.30 21.40 3.62
C PRO A 82 -5.79 21.22 3.32
N SER A 83 -6.57 21.03 4.39
CA SER A 83 -8.02 20.94 4.31
C SER A 83 -8.62 22.32 4.07
N THR A 84 -9.48 22.42 3.07
CA THR A 84 -10.33 23.61 2.84
C THR A 84 -11.69 23.47 3.54
N GLY A 85 -11.99 22.31 4.13
CA GLY A 85 -13.22 22.06 4.88
C GLY A 85 -13.41 20.59 5.24
N ASN A 86 -14.30 20.32 6.19
CA ASN A 86 -14.62 18.96 6.63
C ASN A 86 -16.03 18.59 6.19
N LEU A 87 -16.16 17.45 5.54
CA LEU A 87 -17.46 16.85 5.22
C LEU A 87 -17.74 15.72 6.20
N LYS A 88 -18.76 15.90 7.05
CA LYS A 88 -19.19 14.85 7.99
C LYS A 88 -19.66 13.61 7.24
N LEU A 89 -19.34 12.44 7.76
CA LEU A 89 -19.69 11.12 7.24
C LEU A 89 -20.42 10.32 8.33
N TYR A 90 -21.53 9.69 7.97
CA TYR A 90 -22.17 8.65 8.78
C TYR A 90 -21.79 7.29 8.20
N PHE A 91 -20.64 6.77 8.61
CA PHE A 91 -20.03 5.63 7.93
C PHE A 91 -20.87 4.35 8.06
N SER A 92 -21.59 4.17 9.16
CA SER A 92 -22.46 3.01 9.41
C SER A 92 -23.49 2.78 8.30
N ASP A 93 -24.00 3.85 7.70
CA ASP A 93 -25.23 3.82 6.89
C ASP A 93 -24.98 3.59 5.39
N GLY A 94 -23.72 3.47 4.98
CA GLY A 94 -23.35 3.22 3.59
C GLY A 94 -22.96 1.79 3.31
N ASP A 95 -23.21 1.36 2.07
CA ASP A 95 -22.61 0.17 1.49
C ASP A 95 -21.11 0.40 1.28
N LYS A 96 -20.31 -0.60 1.62
CA LYS A 96 -18.85 -0.54 1.61
C LYS A 96 -18.35 -1.70 0.78
N SER A 97 -17.55 -1.40 -0.24
CA SER A 97 -16.99 -2.46 -1.09
C SER A 97 -15.59 -2.13 -1.57
N ILE A 98 -14.81 -3.17 -1.84
CA ILE A 98 -13.50 -3.06 -2.48
C ILE A 98 -13.60 -3.71 -3.86
N ILE A 99 -13.19 -2.97 -4.87
CA ILE A 99 -13.05 -3.48 -6.24
C ILE A 99 -11.56 -3.62 -6.52
N SER A 100 -11.15 -4.81 -6.94
CA SER A 100 -9.74 -5.09 -7.21
C SER A 100 -9.58 -6.02 -8.40
N LYS A 101 -8.61 -5.68 -9.27
CA LYS A 101 -8.23 -6.53 -10.40
C LYS A 101 -7.29 -7.64 -9.95
N THR A 102 -7.87 -8.64 -9.30
CA THR A 102 -7.14 -9.76 -8.72
C THR A 102 -7.93 -11.06 -8.79
N SER A 103 -7.31 -12.16 -8.40
CA SER A 103 -8.02 -13.45 -8.24
C SER A 103 -8.75 -13.50 -6.90
N LYS A 104 -9.85 -14.26 -6.84
CA LYS A 104 -10.55 -14.52 -5.57
C LYS A 104 -9.60 -15.05 -4.49
N LYS A 105 -8.74 -16.02 -4.83
CA LYS A 105 -7.76 -16.59 -3.89
C LYS A 105 -6.81 -15.53 -3.30
N LYS A 106 -6.31 -14.60 -4.12
CA LYS A 106 -5.44 -13.51 -3.61
C LYS A 106 -6.23 -12.52 -2.78
N ALA A 107 -7.47 -12.17 -3.16
CA ALA A 107 -8.34 -11.34 -2.34
C ALA A 107 -8.63 -11.97 -0.96
N GLU A 108 -8.90 -13.28 -0.93
CA GLU A 108 -9.09 -14.02 0.33
C GLU A 108 -7.86 -13.99 1.22
N SER A 109 -6.66 -14.18 0.64
CA SER A 109 -5.39 -14.07 1.37
C SER A 109 -5.25 -12.69 2.00
N LEU A 110 -5.44 -11.61 1.23
CA LEU A 110 -5.29 -10.25 1.73
C LEU A 110 -6.29 -9.91 2.84
N ILE A 111 -7.53 -10.42 2.77
CA ILE A 111 -8.50 -10.24 3.85
C ILE A 111 -8.02 -10.99 5.11
N ARG A 112 -7.49 -12.21 4.96
CA ARG A 112 -6.96 -12.98 6.11
C ARG A 112 -5.75 -12.29 6.75
N ASP A 113 -4.81 -11.82 5.93
CA ASP A 113 -3.63 -11.07 6.39
C ASP A 113 -4.05 -9.81 7.15
N PHE A 114 -5.08 -9.10 6.67
CA PHE A 114 -5.66 -7.96 7.39
C PHE A 114 -6.30 -8.36 8.73
N LEU A 115 -7.04 -9.47 8.77
CA LEU A 115 -7.72 -9.94 9.98
C LEU A 115 -6.74 -10.44 11.06
N GLU A 116 -5.51 -10.83 10.71
CA GLU A 116 -4.47 -11.14 11.69
C GLU A 116 -3.99 -9.90 12.46
N PHE A 117 -4.16 -8.71 11.88
CA PHE A 117 -3.76 -7.44 12.48
C PHE A 117 -4.95 -6.64 13.06
N CYS A 118 -6.17 -6.92 12.62
CA CYS A 118 -7.35 -6.20 13.07
C CYS A 118 -7.74 -6.65 14.49
N ASP A 119 -7.69 -5.73 15.45
CA ASP A 119 -8.14 -5.95 16.84
C ASP A 119 -9.69 -6.02 16.98
N GLY A 120 -10.44 -5.87 15.88
CA GLY A 120 -11.90 -5.84 15.87
C GLY A 120 -12.57 -7.22 15.71
N ASP A 121 -13.88 -7.27 15.99
CA ASP A 121 -14.74 -8.48 15.84
C ASP A 121 -15.02 -8.89 14.38
N LEU A 122 -14.22 -8.43 13.43
CA LEU A 122 -14.39 -8.74 12.01
C LEU A 122 -14.05 -10.20 11.75
N LYS A 123 -14.99 -10.95 11.19
CA LYS A 123 -14.78 -12.34 10.76
C LYS A 123 -14.72 -12.42 9.25
N PHE A 124 -13.85 -13.30 8.74
CA PHE A 124 -13.67 -13.52 7.30
C PHE A 124 -14.99 -13.84 6.59
N GLU A 125 -15.87 -14.59 7.25
CA GLU A 125 -17.19 -14.99 6.74
C GLU A 125 -18.16 -13.81 6.54
N SER A 126 -17.86 -12.67 7.17
CA SER A 126 -18.65 -11.45 7.05
C SER A 126 -18.40 -10.70 5.73
N PHE A 127 -17.34 -11.07 5.00
CA PHE A 127 -17.00 -10.49 3.70
C PHE A 127 -17.63 -11.31 2.58
N LYS A 128 -18.36 -10.67 1.66
CA LYS A 128 -18.94 -11.34 0.49
C LYS A 128 -18.08 -11.09 -0.73
N ILE A 129 -17.37 -12.11 -1.19
CA ILE A 129 -16.46 -12.03 -2.33
C ILE A 129 -17.16 -12.55 -3.59
N LYS A 130 -17.38 -11.66 -4.55
CA LYS A 130 -17.95 -11.95 -5.86
C LYS A 130 -16.83 -11.92 -6.90
N SER A 131 -16.65 -13.05 -7.59
CA SER A 131 -15.71 -13.16 -8.71
C SER A 131 -16.34 -12.68 -10.00
N GLY A 132 -15.60 -11.87 -10.76
CA GLY A 132 -15.93 -11.46 -12.12
C GLY A 132 -14.65 -11.08 -12.86
N GLN A 133 -14.74 -10.22 -13.88
CA GLN A 133 -13.54 -9.63 -14.50
C GLN A 133 -12.67 -8.89 -13.48
N ASN A 134 -13.31 -8.29 -12.47
CA ASN A 134 -12.69 -7.82 -11.24
C ASN A 134 -13.36 -8.52 -10.05
N VAL A 135 -12.60 -8.68 -8.97
CA VAL A 135 -13.16 -9.16 -7.70
C VAL A 135 -13.83 -7.98 -7.00
N LYS A 136 -15.07 -8.21 -6.58
CA LYS A 136 -15.82 -7.30 -5.72
C LYS A 136 -15.96 -7.93 -4.34
N ILE A 137 -15.52 -7.20 -3.32
CA ILE A 137 -15.64 -7.60 -1.92
C ILE A 137 -16.63 -6.66 -1.27
N ASP A 138 -17.81 -7.16 -0.88
CA ASP A 138 -18.73 -6.40 -0.04
C ASP A 138 -18.28 -6.56 1.43
N CYS A 139 -17.96 -5.44 2.08
CA CYS A 139 -17.50 -5.40 3.47
C CYS A 139 -18.72 -5.42 4.43
N PRO A 140 -18.58 -5.96 5.64
CA PRO A 140 -19.68 -5.99 6.60
C PRO A 140 -20.07 -4.60 7.06
N ASN A 141 -21.36 -4.37 7.35
CA ASN A 141 -21.86 -3.04 7.72
C ASN A 141 -21.21 -2.46 8.99
N HIS A 142 -20.80 -3.32 9.91
CA HIS A 142 -20.17 -2.95 11.19
C HIS A 142 -18.66 -2.70 11.07
N ILE A 143 -18.05 -2.85 9.89
CA ILE A 143 -16.66 -2.44 9.69
C ILE A 143 -16.52 -0.95 10.01
N THR A 144 -15.50 -0.58 10.78
CA THR A 144 -15.26 0.82 11.10
C THR A 144 -14.69 1.56 9.90
N PHE A 145 -14.76 2.90 9.93
CA PHE A 145 -14.16 3.74 8.89
C PHE A 145 -12.65 3.47 8.75
N TYR A 146 -11.95 3.24 9.87
CA TYR A 146 -10.52 2.96 9.90
C TYR A 146 -10.21 1.58 9.35
N ASP A 147 -10.92 0.54 9.80
CA ASP A 147 -10.71 -0.83 9.32
C ASP A 147 -10.94 -0.92 7.81
N PHE A 148 -11.98 -0.27 7.30
CA PHE A 148 -12.23 -0.20 5.86
C PHE A 148 -11.13 0.55 5.11
N SER A 149 -10.65 1.65 5.68
CA SER A 149 -9.57 2.48 5.13
C SER A 149 -8.24 1.72 5.06
N ILE A 150 -7.86 1.06 6.15
CA ILE A 150 -6.66 0.23 6.27
C ILE A 150 -6.74 -0.97 5.33
N LEU A 151 -7.89 -1.65 5.26
CA LEU A 151 -8.11 -2.75 4.32
C LEU A 151 -8.00 -2.27 2.87
N THR A 152 -8.58 -1.13 2.53
CA THR A 152 -8.46 -0.54 1.19
C THR A 152 -7.00 -0.24 0.85
N GLN A 153 -6.25 0.34 1.79
CA GLN A 153 -4.82 0.60 1.64
C GLN A 153 -4.03 -0.69 1.44
N HIS A 154 -4.33 -1.74 2.20
CA HIS A 154 -3.69 -3.05 2.04
C HIS A 154 -3.85 -3.60 0.62
N PHE A 155 -5.07 -3.55 0.08
CA PHE A 155 -5.35 -3.95 -1.30
C PHE A 155 -4.61 -3.09 -2.33
N CYS A 156 -4.58 -1.77 -2.16
CA CYS A 156 -3.90 -0.86 -3.08
C CYS A 156 -2.37 -1.04 -3.08
N ASN A 157 -1.79 -1.39 -1.94
CA ASN A 157 -0.35 -1.62 -1.85
C ASN A 157 0.10 -2.88 -2.59
N GLU A 158 -0.75 -3.92 -2.56
CA GLU A 158 -0.47 -5.23 -3.15
C GLU A 158 -0.91 -5.34 -4.61
N ILE A 159 -1.90 -4.55 -5.06
CA ILE A 159 -2.54 -4.69 -6.37
C ILE A 159 -2.79 -3.31 -7.00
N THR A 160 -2.21 -3.07 -8.17
CA THR A 160 -2.08 -1.76 -8.87
C THR A 160 -3.39 -1.13 -9.40
N GLU A 161 -4.52 -1.82 -9.26
CA GLU A 161 -5.86 -1.38 -9.69
C GLU A 161 -6.88 -1.86 -8.64
N SER A 162 -6.80 -1.25 -7.46
CA SER A 162 -7.71 -1.49 -6.35
C SER A 162 -8.28 -0.18 -5.83
N TRP A 163 -9.55 -0.22 -5.43
CA TRP A 163 -10.27 0.94 -4.91
C TRP A 163 -11.26 0.51 -3.84
N GLY A 164 -11.36 1.32 -2.79
CA GLY A 164 -12.46 1.29 -1.84
C GLY A 164 -13.60 2.18 -2.36
N ILE A 165 -14.82 1.71 -2.20
CA ILE A 165 -16.04 2.42 -2.59
C ILE A 165 -16.96 2.45 -1.37
N TYR A 166 -17.37 3.65 -1.00
CA TYR A 166 -18.44 3.89 -0.05
C TYR A 166 -19.62 4.50 -0.79
N LYS A 167 -20.82 3.98 -0.53
CA LYS A 167 -22.06 4.46 -1.13
C LYS A 167 -23.16 4.55 -0.08
N SER A 168 -23.67 5.74 0.14
CA SER A 168 -24.88 6.01 0.94
C SER A 168 -25.93 6.69 0.07
N SER A 169 -27.09 7.03 0.65
CA SER A 169 -28.13 7.78 -0.05
C SER A 169 -27.72 9.21 -0.43
N TRP A 170 -26.76 9.80 0.29
CA TRP A 170 -26.38 11.22 0.17
C TRP A 170 -24.92 11.42 -0.28
N LEU A 171 -24.08 10.41 -0.12
CA LEU A 171 -22.66 10.48 -0.49
C LEU A 171 -22.19 9.16 -1.10
N THR A 172 -21.57 9.26 -2.27
CA THR A 172 -20.72 8.21 -2.82
C THR A 172 -19.31 8.76 -2.92
N TYR A 173 -18.34 8.00 -2.46
CA TYR A 173 -16.95 8.29 -2.74
C TYR A 173 -16.19 7.03 -3.13
N TYR A 174 -15.13 7.24 -3.88
CA TYR A 174 -14.12 6.25 -4.14
C TYR A 174 -12.80 6.70 -3.52
N SER A 175 -12.02 5.74 -3.05
CA SER A 175 -10.77 5.99 -2.37
C SER A 175 -9.72 4.98 -2.81
N TYR A 176 -8.49 5.43 -2.94
CA TYR A 176 -7.33 4.57 -3.17
C TYR A 176 -6.15 5.05 -2.32
N SER A 177 -5.17 4.18 -2.13
CA SER A 177 -3.91 4.54 -1.48
C SER A 177 -2.81 4.66 -2.52
N ASN A 178 -1.91 5.63 -2.31
CA ASN A 178 -0.70 5.79 -3.10
C ASN A 178 0.50 5.33 -2.26
N LYS A 179 1.48 4.67 -2.90
CA LYS A 179 2.76 4.30 -2.27
C LYS A 179 3.58 5.52 -1.86
N LYS A 180 3.40 6.65 -2.57
CA LYS A 180 4.16 7.89 -2.31
C LYS A 180 3.85 8.57 -0.98
N THR A 181 2.71 8.26 -0.38
CA THR A 181 2.22 8.94 0.80
C THR A 181 1.90 7.88 1.84
N PHE A 182 2.90 7.53 2.64
CA PHE A 182 2.73 6.58 3.74
C PHE A 182 1.58 7.08 4.62
N HIS A 183 0.50 6.31 4.69
CA HIS A 183 -0.70 6.57 5.52
C HIS A 183 -1.67 7.67 5.04
N ASN A 184 -1.67 7.99 3.75
CA ASN A 184 -2.70 8.83 3.16
C ASN A 184 -3.60 8.03 2.21
N ILE A 185 -4.90 8.17 2.40
CA ILE A 185 -5.92 7.72 1.46
C ILE A 185 -6.44 8.96 0.77
N VAL A 186 -6.46 8.95 -0.56
CA VAL A 186 -7.05 10.03 -1.34
C VAL A 186 -8.26 9.51 -2.09
N GLY A 187 -9.22 10.39 -2.32
CA GLY A 187 -10.45 10.03 -2.98
C GLY A 187 -11.19 11.22 -3.54
N GLN A 188 -12.33 10.92 -4.14
CA GLN A 188 -13.22 11.93 -4.67
C GLN A 188 -14.67 11.53 -4.43
N THR A 189 -15.50 12.52 -4.12
CA THR A 189 -16.95 12.37 -4.01
C THR A 189 -17.61 12.33 -5.40
N LYS A 190 -18.88 11.93 -5.45
CA LYS A 190 -19.70 11.94 -6.67
C LYS A 190 -19.72 13.30 -7.37
N ASP A 191 -19.69 14.39 -6.60
CA ASP A 191 -19.75 15.76 -7.12
C ASP A 191 -18.37 16.30 -7.53
N GLY A 192 -17.34 15.45 -7.50
CA GLY A 192 -15.99 15.80 -7.94
C GLY A 192 -15.11 16.44 -6.87
N GLN A 193 -15.59 16.59 -5.63
CA GLN A 193 -14.79 17.13 -4.54
C GLN A 193 -13.75 16.10 -4.11
N LYS A 194 -12.49 16.52 -4.04
CA LYS A 194 -11.37 15.65 -3.67
C LYS A 194 -11.12 15.74 -2.18
N PHE A 195 -10.66 14.66 -1.57
CA PHE A 195 -10.34 14.61 -0.16
C PHE A 195 -9.13 13.73 0.11
N SER A 196 -8.48 13.96 1.24
CA SER A 196 -7.46 13.07 1.79
C SER A 196 -7.79 12.71 3.23
N ILE A 197 -7.56 11.46 3.60
CA ILE A 197 -7.62 11.00 4.98
C ILE A 197 -6.21 10.58 5.35
N TYR A 198 -5.66 11.23 6.36
CA TYR A 198 -4.41 10.81 6.96
C TYR A 198 -4.72 9.90 8.12
N THR A 199 -4.52 8.60 7.93
CA THR A 199 -5.01 7.55 8.83
C THR A 199 -4.35 7.59 10.20
N LEU A 200 -3.19 8.25 10.34
CA LEU A 200 -2.49 8.44 11.61
C LEU A 200 -2.95 9.68 12.41
N ASP A 201 -3.41 10.76 11.78
CA ASP A 201 -3.94 11.93 12.54
C ASP A 201 -5.35 11.66 13.03
N ASP A 202 -6.10 10.85 12.29
CA ASP A 202 -7.53 10.67 12.54
C ASP A 202 -7.84 9.49 13.45
N LEU A 203 -6.88 8.89 14.16
CA LEU A 203 -7.10 7.77 15.11
C LEU A 203 -8.18 8.06 16.18
N TYR A 204 -8.55 9.32 16.39
CA TYR A 204 -9.54 9.75 17.36
C TYR A 204 -10.63 10.65 16.76
N LYS A 205 -11.78 10.03 16.50
CA LYS A 205 -13.17 10.56 16.61
C LYS A 205 -13.85 11.19 15.40
N ASP A 206 -13.15 11.66 14.37
CA ASP A 206 -13.81 12.44 13.32
C ASP A 206 -14.02 11.61 12.05
N GLN A 207 -15.22 11.00 11.92
CA GLN A 207 -15.72 10.46 10.66
C GLN A 207 -15.97 11.60 9.66
N ASN A 208 -14.92 12.28 9.23
CA ASN A 208 -14.96 13.45 8.37
C ASN A 208 -14.02 13.23 7.18
N LEU A 209 -14.47 13.60 5.98
CA LEU A 209 -13.60 13.72 4.82
C LEU A 209 -13.01 15.13 4.81
N LYS A 210 -11.68 15.24 4.89
CA LYS A 210 -10.97 16.52 4.75
C LYS A 210 -10.89 16.88 3.26
N LEU A 211 -11.70 17.84 2.83
CA LEU A 211 -11.81 18.27 1.45
C LEU A 211 -10.60 19.11 1.07
N ASN A 212 -9.98 18.83 -0.07
CA ASN A 212 -8.79 19.56 -0.53
C ASN A 212 -8.91 19.90 -2.02
N GLN A 213 -8.56 21.13 -2.40
CA GLN A 213 -8.69 21.60 -3.78
C GLN A 213 -7.51 21.24 -4.68
N GLY A 214 -6.30 21.08 -4.12
CA GLY A 214 -5.06 20.83 -4.87
C GLY A 214 -4.69 19.36 -5.05
N LEU A 215 -5.56 18.42 -4.63
CA LEU A 215 -5.25 17.00 -4.69
C LEU A 215 -5.20 16.47 -6.13
N GLU A 216 -4.22 15.63 -6.44
CA GLU A 216 -4.25 14.78 -7.62
C GLU A 216 -4.89 13.43 -7.26
N VAL A 217 -5.92 13.05 -8.03
CA VAL A 217 -6.67 11.81 -7.81
C VAL A 217 -6.58 10.98 -9.09
N LYS A 218 -6.20 9.71 -8.96
CA LYS A 218 -6.19 8.74 -10.07
C LYS A 218 -7.59 8.67 -10.68
N ALA A 219 -7.66 8.73 -12.00
CA ALA A 219 -8.91 8.57 -12.72
C ALA A 219 -9.51 7.20 -12.38
N PHE A 220 -10.66 7.22 -11.71
CA PHE A 220 -11.41 6.01 -11.38
C PHE A 220 -12.23 5.56 -12.60
N ASP A 221 -12.04 4.31 -13.01
CA ASP A 221 -12.83 3.74 -14.10
C ASP A 221 -14.22 3.32 -13.59
N TRP A 222 -15.20 4.19 -13.78
CA TRP A 222 -16.59 3.94 -13.42
C TRP A 222 -17.19 2.69 -14.07
N LYS A 223 -16.61 2.18 -15.17
CA LYS A 223 -17.05 0.92 -15.79
C LYS A 223 -16.77 -0.30 -14.91
N LEU A 224 -15.80 -0.20 -14.00
CA LEU A 224 -15.48 -1.27 -13.03
C LEU A 224 -16.64 -1.56 -12.07
N ILE A 225 -17.48 -0.57 -11.76
CA ILE A 225 -18.68 -0.75 -10.93
C ILE A 225 -19.82 -1.37 -11.73
N ASN A 226 -20.01 -0.92 -12.98
CA ASN A 226 -21.17 -1.27 -13.81
C ASN A 226 -21.08 -2.66 -14.45
N ASN A 227 -19.87 -3.18 -14.67
CA ASN A 227 -19.68 -4.53 -15.24
C ASN A 227 -19.96 -5.66 -14.24
N GLY A 228 -20.16 -5.36 -12.95
CA GLY A 228 -20.65 -6.33 -11.95
C GLY A 228 -22.16 -6.60 -12.01
N VAL A 229 -22.90 -5.91 -12.90
CA VAL A 229 -24.37 -6.00 -13.03
C VAL A 229 -24.80 -6.73 -14.31
N GLN A 230 -23.89 -7.11 -15.21
CA GLN A 230 -24.23 -7.62 -16.55
C GLN A 230 -24.34 -9.15 -16.71
N HIS A 231 -24.54 -9.93 -15.66
CA HIS A 231 -24.93 -11.34 -15.84
C HIS A 231 -26.19 -11.66 -15.03
N GLY A 232 -27.33 -11.62 -15.73
CA GLY A 232 -28.64 -11.98 -15.22
C GLY A 232 -29.80 -11.42 -16.05
N VAL A 233 -29.84 -11.73 -17.36
CA VAL A 233 -31.10 -11.83 -18.13
C VAL A 233 -31.12 -13.21 -18.74
#